data_AF-A0A967LL77-F1
#
_entry.id   AF-A0A967LL77-F1
#
_cell.length_a   1.000
_cell.length_b   1.000
_cell.length_c   1.000
_cell.angle_alpha   90.00
_cell.angle_beta   90.00
_cell.angle_gamma   90.00
#
_symmetry.space_group_name_H-M   'P 1'
#
loop_
_entity.id
_entity.type
_entity.pdbx_description
1 polymer ?
#
loop_
_entity_poly.entity_id
_entity_poly.type
_entity_poly.pdbx_seq_one_letter_code
_entity_poly.pdbx_strand_id
1 'polypeptide(L)' 'MTASRDSPGERVFPWHRHFRAQLVFASEGVMRVTTGEGTWVVPPQQAVWVPAGVDHEVYSGGPLSMRSL' A
#
# COMPACT_ATOMS: atom_id res chain seq x y z
N MET A 1 6.15 -10.10 11.10
CA MET A 1 7.38 -9.90 10.31
C MET A 1 7.08 -8.70 9.42
N THR A 2 7.59 -7.51 9.76
CA THR A 2 7.32 -6.27 9.01
C THR A 2 8.07 -6.34 7.69
N ALA A 3 7.37 -6.39 6.56
CA ALA A 3 8.05 -6.34 5.26
C ALA A 3 8.35 -4.87 4.91
N SER A 4 9.61 -4.55 4.66
CA SER A 4 10.04 -3.26 4.10
C SER A 4 10.17 -3.38 2.59
N ARG A 5 9.70 -2.38 1.85
CA ARG A 5 9.88 -2.31 0.40
C ARG A 5 10.24 -0.88 0.01
N ASP A 6 11.45 -0.73 -0.51
CA ASP A 6 11.93 0.54 -1.05
C ASP A 6 11.88 0.45 -2.56
N SER A 7 11.33 1.48 -3.20
CA SER A 7 11.20 1.58 -4.65
C SER A 7 11.78 2.93 -5.08
N PRO A 8 12.77 2.95 -5.98
CA PRO A 8 13.43 4.19 -6.41
C PRO A 8 12.63 4.99 -7.47
N GLY A 9 11.47 4.49 -7.89
CA GLY A 9 10.62 5.09 -8.92
C GLY A 9 9.23 4.48 -8.88
N GLU A 10 8.49 4.55 -10.00
CA GLU A 10 7.14 4.03 -10.10
C GLU A 10 7.06 2.56 -9.64
N ARG A 11 6.03 2.27 -8.83
CA ARG A 11 5.76 0.93 -8.32
C ARG A 11 4.28 0.64 -8.38
N VAL A 12 3.95 -0.53 -8.93
CA VAL A 12 2.59 -1.09 -8.92
C VAL A 12 2.62 -2.45 -8.25
N PHE A 13 1.77 -2.63 -7.24
CA PHE A 13 1.31 -3.92 -6.76
C PHE A 13 -0.09 -4.11 -7.35
N PRO A 14 -0.22 -4.93 -8.43
CA PRO A 14 -1.47 -5.05 -9.17
C PRO A 14 -2.57 -5.60 -8.26
N TRP A 15 -3.83 -5.49 -8.71
CA TRP A 15 -4.98 -6.03 -8.00
C TRP A 15 -4.76 -7.43 -7.44
N HIS A 16 -4.91 -7.56 -6.12
CA HIS A 16 -4.76 -8.81 -5.41
C HIS A 16 -5.52 -8.77 -4.08
N ARG A 17 -5.60 -9.91 -3.40
CA ARG A 17 -6.16 -10.04 -2.06
C ARG A 17 -5.43 -11.09 -1.26
N HIS A 18 -5.50 -10.98 0.06
CA HIS A 18 -4.92 -11.93 0.99
C HIS A 18 -5.95 -12.34 2.04
N PHE A 19 -5.78 -13.53 2.62
CA PHE A 19 -6.65 -14.02 3.71
C PHE A 19 -6.44 -13.26 5.03
N ARG A 20 -5.29 -12.60 5.20
CA ARG A 20 -5.00 -11.76 6.36
C ARG A 20 -5.29 -10.31 6.02
N ALA A 21 -5.82 -9.57 6.99
CA ALA A 21 -5.85 -8.13 6.91
C ALA A 21 -4.42 -7.58 6.93
N GLN A 22 -4.22 -6.46 6.26
CA GLN A 22 -2.90 -5.87 6.05
C GLN A 22 -2.90 -4.41 6.50
N LEU A 23 -1.89 -4.01 7.28
CA LEU A 23 -1.62 -2.60 7.53
C LEU A 23 -0.54 -2.14 6.55
N VAL A 24 -0.83 -1.18 5.69
CA VAL A 24 0.11 -0.63 4.71
C VAL A 24 0.49 0.78 5.12
N PHE A 25 1.76 1.04 5.38
CA PHE A 25 2.29 2.30 5.88
C PHE A 25 3.35 2.87 4.93
N ALA A 26 3.24 4.16 4.60
CA ALA A 26 4.27 4.87 3.87
C ALA A 26 5.22 5.56 4.86
N SER A 27 6.47 5.08 4.95
CA SER A 27 7.51 5.80 5.69
C SER A 27 8.05 7.00 4.92
N GLU A 28 8.13 6.88 3.59
CA GLU A 28 8.54 7.95 2.67
C GLU A 28 7.80 7.79 1.34
N GLY A 29 7.62 8.87 0.59
CA GLY A 29 6.84 8.87 -0.64
C GLY A 29 5.33 8.87 -0.42
N VAL A 30 4.57 8.89 -1.51
CA VAL A 30 3.10 8.86 -1.48
C VAL A 30 2.64 7.65 -2.29
N MET A 31 1.73 6.86 -1.71
CA MET A 31 1.07 5.77 -2.42
C MET A 31 -0.43 5.98 -2.50
N ARG A 32 -1.07 5.31 -3.45
CA ARG A 32 -2.51 5.17 -3.58
C ARG A 32 -2.86 3.72 -3.31
N VAL A 33 -3.85 3.50 -2.45
CA VAL A 33 -4.47 2.18 -2.26
C VAL A 33 -5.88 2.25 -2.80
N THR A 34 -6.21 1.37 -3.73
CA THR A 34 -7.52 1.34 -4.38
C THR A 34 -8.19 -0.01 -4.14
N THR A 35 -9.46 0.03 -3.79
CA THR A 35 -10.34 -1.13 -3.62
C THR A 35 -11.61 -0.93 -4.45
N GLY A 36 -12.53 -1.90 -4.44
CA GLY A 36 -13.85 -1.72 -5.03
C GLY A 36 -14.69 -0.60 -4.39
N GLU A 37 -14.39 -0.24 -3.14
CA GLU A 37 -15.14 0.77 -2.36
C GLU A 37 -14.60 2.19 -2.52
N GLY A 38 -13.37 2.34 -3.02
CA GLY A 38 -12.76 3.66 -3.15
C GLY A 38 -11.26 3.65 -3.31
N THR A 39 -10.70 4.85 -3.19
CA THR A 39 -9.28 5.11 -3.37
C THR A 39 -8.79 6.03 -2.27
N TRP A 40 -7.71 5.65 -1.61
CA TRP A 40 -7.07 6.41 -0.54
C TRP A 40 -5.66 6.80 -0.95
N VAL A 41 -5.35 8.08 -0.82
CA VAL A 41 -3.97 8.57 -0.90
C VAL A 41 -3.35 8.42 0.48
N VAL A 42 -2.21 7.75 0.56
CA VAL A 42 -1.47 7.49 1.80
C VAL A 42 -0.12 8.21 1.73
N PRO A 43 -0.03 9.44 2.27
CA PRO A 43 1.22 10.20 2.37
C PRO A 43 2.14 9.63 3.47
N PRO A 44 3.39 10.15 3.58
CA PRO A 44 4.31 9.71 4.62
C PRO A 44 3.71 9.81 6.02
N GLN A 45 4.09 8.87 6.89
CA GLN A 45 3.64 8.77 8.28
C GLN A 45 2.16 8.43 8.45
N GLN A 46 1.47 8.04 7.37
CA GLN A 46 0.12 7.51 7.42
C GLN A 46 0.07 6.05 6.99
N ALA A 47 -0.96 5.35 7.47
CA ALA A 47 -1.23 3.98 7.11
C ALA A 47 -2.69 3.81 6.69
N VAL A 48 -2.94 2.80 5.86
CA VAL A 48 -4.28 2.30 5.60
C VAL A 48 -4.38 0.85 6.05
N TRP A 49 -5.51 0.51 6.67
CA TRP A 49 -5.86 -0.86 7.01
C TRP A 49 -6.69 -1.45 5.88
N VAL A 50 -6.19 -2.52 5.27
CA VAL A 50 -6.88 -3.28 4.23
C VAL A 50 -7.47 -4.53 4.89
N PRO A 51 -8.80 -4.66 4.98
CA PRO A 51 -9.42 -5.85 5.56
C PRO A 51 -9.08 -7.13 4.79
N ALA A 52 -9.16 -8.27 5.48
CA ALA A 52 -8.98 -9.59 4.87
C ALA A 52 -9.97 -9.81 3.72
N GLY A 53 -9.47 -10.38 2.62
CA GLY A 53 -10.30 -10.73 1.46
C GLY A 53 -10.70 -9.55 0.55
N VAL A 54 -10.33 -8.31 0.88
CA VAL A 54 -10.57 -7.16 0.02
C VAL A 54 -9.58 -7.14 -1.13
N ASP A 55 -10.09 -7.19 -2.35
CA ASP A 55 -9.29 -6.95 -3.56
C ASP A 55 -8.80 -5.50 -3.57
N HIS A 56 -7.50 -5.34 -3.74
CA HIS A 56 -6.84 -4.04 -3.70
C HIS A 56 -5.61 -3.96 -4.61
N GLU A 57 -5.34 -2.75 -5.10
CA GLU A 57 -4.13 -2.35 -5.81
C GLU A 57 -3.38 -1.33 -4.97
N VAL A 58 -2.05 -1.38 -5.00
CA VAL A 58 -1.20 -0.32 -4.44
C VAL A 58 -0.32 0.27 -5.52
N TYR A 59 -0.36 1.59 -5.67
CA TYR A 59 0.36 2.33 -6.69
C TYR A 59 1.18 3.45 -6.07
N SER A 60 2.40 3.66 -6.56
CA SER A 60 3.20 4.87 -6.33
C SER A 60 3.75 5.36 -7.66
N GLY A 61 3.59 6.65 -7.94
CA GLY A 61 4.15 7.29 -9.15
C GLY A 61 5.61 7.73 -9.00
N GLY A 62 6.22 7.52 -7.83
CA GLY A 62 7.59 7.95 -7.54
C GLY A 62 8.23 7.12 -6.43
N PRO A 63 9.36 7.57 -5.88
CA PRO A 63 10.05 6.86 -4.82
C PRO A 63 9.14 6.57 -3.63
N LEU A 64 9.21 5.36 -3.10
CA LEU A 64 8.36 4.89 -2.00
C LEU A 64 9.17 3.99 -1.06
N SER A 65 9.13 4.31 0.22
CA SER A 65 9.61 3.43 1.30
C SER A 65 8.40 2.97 2.09
N MET A 66 7.99 1.71 1.92
CA MET A 66 6.76 1.13 2.47
C MET A 66 7.07 0.10 3.56
N ARG A 67 6.26 0.09 4.62
CA ARG A 67 6.19 -1.00 5.61
C ARG A 67 4.82 -1.66 5.54
N SER A 68 4.79 -3.00 5.64
CA SER A 68 3.54 -3.72 5.78
C SER A 68 3.59 -4.79 6.86
N LEU A 69 2.47 -4.95 7.58
CA LEU A 69 2.22 -6.01 8.56
C LEU A 69 1.11 -6.94 8.09
#